data_AF-A0A5M7B492-F1
#
_entry.id   AF-A0A5M7B492-F1
#
_cell.length_a   1.000
_cell.length_b   1.000
_cell.length_c   1.000
_cell.angle_alpha   90.00
_cell.angle_beta   90.00
_cell.angle_gamma   90.00
#
_symmetry.space_group_name_H-M   'P 1'
#
loop_
_entity.id
_entity.type
_entity.pdbx_description
1 polymer ?
#
loop_
_entity_poly.entity_id
_entity_poly.type
_entity_poly.pdbx_seq_one_letter_code
_entity_poly.pdbx_strand_id
1 'polypeptide(L)'
;MKNIIRVSIVLVLLGVVFMQFKPVKKTINTFASALKKPSLINRDSLTIKSRVNIPYGYKRVHYPKGSFQEYLRNYQLKPFGTKIINYDNTAYFWQGGHIGVLEIPVPKNGLQQCADALIRIRSEYLWEQNRQYEIGFNFTSGHYCSWSKYADGYRPKVQGNKVSFHKTASKNNSKANFYKYLNLIYMYSGTLSLYNELPKITDATNLKIGDMLIKGGSPGHIVMICDEVINNKGEKLFLLFQGNTPAQSVHLVKNLENSNISPWYYLENDAIIPVSNYTFGSSKFVRFK
;
A
#
# COMPACT_ATOMS: atom_id res chain seq x y z
N MET A 1 -41.22 -72.21 6.27
CA MET A 1 -39.81 -71.96 6.65
C MET A 1 -38.92 -71.44 5.50
N LYS A 2 -38.95 -72.01 4.29
CA LYS A 2 -38.10 -71.56 3.15
C LYS A 2 -38.24 -70.06 2.75
N ASN A 3 -39.42 -69.47 2.88
CA ASN A 3 -39.65 -68.06 2.49
C ASN A 3 -39.11 -67.05 3.51
N ILE A 4 -39.08 -67.40 4.80
CA ILE A 4 -38.55 -66.54 5.87
C ILE A 4 -37.03 -66.42 5.73
N ILE A 5 -36.35 -67.54 5.43
CA ILE A 5 -34.89 -67.57 5.24
C ILE A 5 -34.47 -66.70 4.04
N ARG A 6 -35.23 -66.71 2.94
CA ARG A 6 -34.95 -65.89 1.75
C ARG A 6 -35.07 -64.38 2.04
N VAL A 7 -36.08 -63.97 2.82
CA VAL A 7 -36.27 -62.57 3.20
C VAL A 7 -35.15 -62.10 4.13
N SER A 8 -34.73 -62.93 5.09
CA SER A 8 -33.60 -62.61 5.96
C SER A 8 -32.29 -62.44 5.20
N ILE A 9 -32.02 -63.29 4.20
CA ILE A 9 -30.81 -63.19 3.36
C ILE A 9 -30.82 -61.90 2.52
N VAL A 10 -31.96 -61.51 1.95
CA VAL A 10 -32.09 -60.28 1.16
C VAL A 10 -31.89 -59.04 2.04
N LEU A 11 -32.43 -59.03 3.26
CA LEU A 11 -32.24 -57.93 4.22
C LEU A 11 -30.78 -57.81 4.70
N VAL A 12 -30.09 -58.94 4.91
CA VAL A 12 -28.67 -58.95 5.24
C VAL A 12 -27.83 -58.44 4.07
N LEU A 13 -28.13 -58.86 2.83
CA LEU A 13 -27.45 -58.35 1.63
C LEU A 13 -27.68 -56.85 1.42
N LEU A 14 -28.90 -56.34 1.61
CA LEU A 14 -29.20 -54.91 1.56
C LEU A 14 -28.47 -54.13 2.66
N GLY A 15 -28.38 -54.68 3.86
CA GLY A 15 -27.61 -54.10 4.97
C GLY A 15 -26.11 -54.03 4.66
N VAL A 16 -25.54 -55.05 4.02
CA VAL A 16 -24.12 -55.08 3.61
C VAL A 16 -23.85 -54.06 2.49
N VAL A 17 -24.74 -53.93 1.51
CA VAL A 17 -24.64 -52.89 0.48
C VAL A 17 -24.71 -51.49 1.10
N PHE A 18 -25.60 -51.27 2.07
CA PHE A 18 -25.70 -49.99 2.78
C PHE A 18 -24.45 -49.68 3.65
N MET A 19 -23.79 -50.71 4.19
CA MET A 19 -22.54 -50.56 4.95
C MET A 19 -21.30 -50.29 4.08
N GLN A 20 -21.34 -50.62 2.78
CA GLN A 20 -20.24 -50.33 1.83
C GLN A 20 -20.28 -48.87 1.32
N PHE A 21 -21.41 -48.16 1.46
CA PHE A 21 -21.52 -46.72 1.18
C PHE A 21 -21.29 -45.88 2.45
N LYS A 22 -20.12 -46.01 3.08
CA LYS A 22 -19.66 -45.01 4.06
C LYS A 22 -19.26 -43.72 3.34
N PRO A 23 -19.54 -42.53 3.90
CA PRO A 23 -19.72 -41.33 3.10
C PRO A 23 -18.37 -40.81 2.57
N VAL A 24 -18.33 -40.62 1.25
CA VAL A 24 -17.30 -39.91 0.48
C VAL A 24 -17.03 -38.47 0.99
N LYS A 25 -17.80 -37.98 1.97
CA LYS A 25 -17.63 -36.67 2.62
C LYS A 25 -16.23 -36.44 3.22
N LYS A 26 -15.59 -37.46 3.81
CA LYS A 26 -14.26 -37.27 4.44
C LYS A 26 -13.18 -37.05 3.38
N THR A 27 -13.23 -37.82 2.29
CA THR A 27 -12.32 -37.70 1.14
C THR A 27 -12.53 -36.38 0.39
N ILE A 28 -13.78 -35.93 0.22
CA ILE A 28 -14.09 -34.62 -0.40
C ILE A 28 -13.51 -33.46 0.43
N ASN A 29 -13.61 -33.50 1.76
CA ASN A 29 -13.06 -32.44 2.60
C ASN A 29 -11.52 -32.40 2.60
N THR A 30 -10.85 -33.55 2.46
CA THR A 30 -9.39 -33.63 2.32
C THR A 30 -8.92 -33.11 0.96
N PHE A 31 -9.65 -33.40 -0.12
CA PHE A 31 -9.37 -32.82 -1.44
C PHE A 31 -9.69 -31.31 -1.51
N ALA A 32 -10.79 -30.87 -0.91
CA ALA A 32 -11.17 -29.46 -0.87
C ALA A 32 -10.20 -28.60 -0.03
N SER A 33 -9.60 -29.17 1.01
CA SER A 33 -8.54 -28.49 1.79
C SER A 33 -7.19 -28.50 1.06
N ALA A 34 -6.88 -29.54 0.28
CA ALA A 34 -5.72 -29.57 -0.61
C ALA A 34 -5.86 -28.67 -1.86
N LEU A 35 -7.08 -28.37 -2.30
CA LEU A 35 -7.39 -27.42 -3.39
C LEU A 35 -7.43 -25.95 -2.92
N LYS A 36 -7.24 -25.70 -1.62
CA LYS A 36 -7.24 -24.33 -1.09
C LYS A 36 -5.92 -23.66 -1.47
N LYS A 37 -5.96 -22.85 -2.53
CA LYS A 37 -4.83 -22.06 -3.03
C LYS A 37 -4.06 -21.43 -1.85
N PRO A 38 -2.73 -21.63 -1.76
CA PRO A 38 -1.95 -21.10 -0.65
C PRO A 38 -2.14 -19.59 -0.57
N SER A 39 -2.37 -19.09 0.65
CA SER A 39 -2.57 -17.66 0.86
C SER A 39 -1.33 -16.89 0.44
N LEU A 40 -1.54 -15.80 -0.30
CA LEU A 40 -0.46 -14.87 -0.63
C LEU A 40 -0.06 -13.98 0.56
N ILE A 41 -0.61 -14.22 1.75
CA ILE A 41 -0.33 -13.46 2.96
C ILE A 41 0.38 -14.36 3.99
N ASN A 42 1.57 -13.93 4.40
CA ASN A 42 2.29 -14.50 5.52
C ASN A 42 2.08 -13.64 6.78
N ARG A 43 1.23 -14.13 7.68
CA ARG A 43 0.75 -13.40 8.86
C ARG A 43 1.81 -13.19 9.94
N ASP A 44 2.85 -14.02 9.99
CA ASP A 44 3.86 -14.00 11.07
C ASP A 44 5.04 -13.06 10.79
N SER A 45 4.90 -12.18 9.80
CA SER A 45 6.01 -11.40 9.28
C SER A 45 5.79 -9.90 9.39
N LEU A 46 6.87 -9.11 9.44
CA LEU A 46 6.86 -7.71 9.87
C LEU A 46 7.43 -6.73 8.81
N THR A 47 7.62 -7.16 7.57
CA THR A 47 7.99 -6.25 6.46
C THR A 47 7.04 -6.43 5.29
N ILE A 48 6.96 -5.45 4.39
CA ILE A 48 6.15 -5.56 3.16
C ILE A 48 6.54 -6.82 2.36
N LYS A 49 7.83 -7.00 2.08
CA LYS A 49 8.38 -8.17 1.37
C LYS A 49 8.00 -9.50 2.01
N SER A 50 8.11 -9.60 3.33
CA SER A 50 7.86 -10.86 4.01
C SER A 50 6.35 -11.13 4.19
N ARG A 51 5.52 -10.06 4.27
CA ARG A 51 4.07 -10.14 4.50
C ARG A 51 3.32 -10.67 3.31
N VAL A 52 3.82 -10.41 2.11
CA VAL A 52 3.14 -10.82 0.88
C VAL A 52 4.01 -11.79 0.10
N ASN A 53 3.49 -12.99 -0.10
CA ASN A 53 4.11 -14.03 -0.91
C ASN A 53 3.95 -13.72 -2.41
N ILE A 54 4.91 -14.21 -3.18
CA ILE A 54 4.94 -14.05 -4.64
C ILE A 54 3.88 -15.00 -5.25
N PRO A 55 3.03 -14.54 -6.20
CA PRO A 55 2.13 -15.41 -6.93
C PRO A 55 2.89 -16.45 -7.77
N TYR A 56 2.29 -17.61 -8.02
CA TYR A 56 2.90 -18.64 -8.86
C TYR A 56 3.26 -18.10 -10.25
N GLY A 57 4.45 -18.46 -10.76
CA GLY A 57 4.96 -18.01 -12.06
C GLY A 57 5.59 -16.62 -12.06
N TYR A 58 5.61 -15.92 -10.93
CA TYR A 58 6.25 -14.61 -10.78
C TYR A 58 7.56 -14.70 -10.01
N LYS A 59 8.42 -13.70 -10.20
CA LYS A 59 9.62 -13.44 -9.39
C LYS A 59 9.69 -11.97 -9.01
N ARG A 60 10.25 -11.66 -7.84
CA ARG A 60 10.51 -10.26 -7.44
C ARG A 60 11.55 -9.63 -8.35
N VAL A 61 11.30 -8.40 -8.80
CA VAL A 61 12.29 -7.59 -9.49
C VAL A 61 13.39 -7.20 -8.52
N HIS A 62 14.66 -7.31 -8.91
CA HIS A 62 15.80 -6.97 -8.08
C HIS A 62 16.06 -5.46 -8.10
N TYR A 63 16.43 -4.90 -6.94
CA TYR A 63 16.84 -3.50 -6.80
C TYR A 63 18.14 -3.41 -6.00
N PRO A 64 19.00 -2.43 -6.29
CA PRO A 64 20.23 -2.21 -5.54
C PRO A 64 19.94 -1.96 -4.05
N LYS A 65 20.83 -2.47 -3.19
CA LYS A 65 20.79 -2.21 -1.75
C LYS A 65 20.91 -0.70 -1.48
N GLY A 66 20.11 -0.18 -0.54
CA GLY A 66 20.10 1.24 -0.19
C GLY A 66 19.35 2.12 -1.20
N SER A 67 18.75 1.55 -2.25
CA SER A 67 17.83 2.29 -3.12
C SER A 67 16.49 2.56 -2.42
N PHE A 68 15.74 3.55 -2.91
CA PHE A 68 14.40 3.84 -2.37
C PHE A 68 13.45 2.65 -2.56
N GLN A 69 13.63 1.89 -3.63
CA GLN A 69 12.84 0.70 -3.92
C GLN A 69 13.08 -0.42 -2.91
N GLU A 70 14.35 -0.66 -2.58
CA GLU A 70 14.71 -1.63 -1.56
C GLU A 70 14.23 -1.19 -0.17
N TYR A 71 14.36 0.10 0.16
CA TYR A 71 13.82 0.69 1.38
C TYR A 71 12.30 0.47 1.51
N LEU A 72 11.52 0.81 0.48
CA LEU A 72 10.06 0.64 0.50
C LEU A 72 9.65 -0.83 0.65
N ARG A 73 10.23 -1.73 -0.13
CA ARG A 73 9.89 -3.16 -0.05
C ARG A 73 10.18 -3.77 1.32
N ASN A 74 11.14 -3.24 2.07
CA ASN A 74 11.49 -3.74 3.40
C ASN A 74 10.93 -2.88 4.53
N TYR A 75 10.01 -1.95 4.24
CA TYR A 75 9.40 -1.10 5.26
C TYR A 75 8.69 -1.95 6.33
N GLN A 76 8.90 -1.57 7.59
CA GLN A 76 8.37 -2.31 8.74
C GLN A 76 6.84 -2.17 8.84
N LEU A 77 6.21 -3.27 9.24
CA LEU A 77 4.78 -3.38 9.47
C LEU A 77 4.51 -3.73 10.92
N LYS A 78 3.36 -3.26 11.42
CA LYS A 78 2.75 -3.78 12.64
C LYS A 78 2.36 -5.26 12.48
N PRO A 79 2.22 -6.01 13.59
CA PRO A 79 1.73 -7.38 13.57
C PRO A 79 0.46 -7.53 12.73
N PHE A 80 0.30 -8.69 12.07
CA PHE A 80 -0.88 -8.95 11.25
C PHE A 80 -2.16 -8.85 12.08
N GLY A 81 -3.21 -8.29 11.47
CA GLY A 81 -4.48 -8.03 12.16
C GLY A 81 -4.53 -6.69 12.92
N THR A 82 -3.43 -5.92 12.95
CA THR A 82 -3.47 -4.56 13.51
C THR A 82 -4.48 -3.70 12.76
N LYS A 83 -5.34 -3.02 13.52
CA LYS A 83 -6.39 -2.15 12.99
C LYS A 83 -5.80 -0.85 12.45
N ILE A 84 -6.38 -0.34 11.37
CA ILE A 84 -6.19 1.06 10.97
C ILE A 84 -6.84 1.93 12.06
N ILE A 85 -6.08 2.89 12.58
CA ILE A 85 -6.56 3.90 13.52
C ILE A 85 -6.55 5.28 12.87
N ASN A 86 -7.52 6.10 13.22
CA ASN A 86 -7.58 7.52 12.87
C ASN A 86 -6.64 8.33 13.77
N TYR A 87 -6.41 9.60 13.42
CA TYR A 87 -5.56 10.52 14.18
C TYR A 87 -6.01 10.76 15.64
N ASP A 88 -7.30 10.53 15.94
CA ASP A 88 -7.89 10.62 17.28
C ASP A 88 -7.83 9.28 18.07
N ASN A 89 -7.11 8.28 17.53
CA ASN A 89 -6.99 6.90 18.04
C ASN A 89 -8.27 6.06 17.96
N THR A 90 -9.34 6.55 17.33
CA THR A 90 -10.51 5.70 17.02
C THR A 90 -10.16 4.69 15.94
N ALA A 91 -10.81 3.53 15.95
CA ALA A 91 -10.66 2.58 14.86
C ALA A 91 -11.32 3.12 13.59
N TYR A 92 -10.61 3.06 12.46
CA TYR A 92 -11.22 3.38 11.17
C TYR A 92 -12.35 2.38 10.87
N PHE A 93 -13.49 2.86 10.39
CA PHE A 93 -14.66 1.99 10.23
C PHE A 93 -14.43 0.85 9.21
N TRP A 94 -13.63 1.10 8.16
CA TRP A 94 -13.37 0.14 7.10
C TRP A 94 -12.03 -0.59 7.29
N GLN A 95 -12.07 -1.78 7.86
CA GLN A 95 -10.90 -2.65 8.09
C GLN A 95 -10.72 -3.75 7.03
N GLY A 96 -11.68 -3.91 6.11
CA GLY A 96 -11.65 -4.96 5.09
C GLY A 96 -10.66 -4.70 3.94
N GLY A 97 -10.22 -3.45 3.79
CA GLY A 97 -9.43 -2.95 2.66
C GLY A 97 -7.91 -3.01 2.84
N HIS A 98 -7.38 -3.58 3.93
CA HIS A 98 -5.94 -3.63 4.18
C HIS A 98 -5.44 -5.01 4.62
N ILE A 99 -4.13 -5.22 4.48
CA ILE A 99 -3.42 -6.45 4.87
C ILE A 99 -2.21 -6.21 5.78
N GLY A 100 -1.93 -4.95 6.10
CA GLY A 100 -0.86 -4.55 7.01
C GLY A 100 -0.90 -3.05 7.27
N VAL A 101 -0.46 -2.64 8.46
CA VAL A 101 -0.28 -1.25 8.84
C VAL A 101 1.22 -0.98 8.90
N LEU A 102 1.70 0.07 8.24
CA LEU A 102 3.11 0.45 8.28
C LEU A 102 3.46 0.96 9.67
N GLU A 103 4.72 0.78 10.09
CA GLU A 103 5.24 1.28 11.37
C GLU A 103 5.52 2.79 11.30
N ILE A 104 4.50 3.57 10.98
CA ILE A 104 4.51 5.02 10.87
C ILE A 104 3.49 5.58 11.88
N PRO A 105 3.93 6.38 12.86
CA PRO A 105 3.01 7.03 13.78
C PRO A 105 2.01 7.93 13.04
N VAL A 106 0.74 7.84 13.44
CA VAL A 106 -0.28 8.80 13.03
C VAL A 106 -0.14 10.04 13.91
N PRO A 107 0.09 11.24 13.37
CA PRO A 107 0.27 12.42 14.19
C PRO A 107 -1.08 12.88 14.76
N LYS A 108 -1.09 13.22 16.05
CA LYS A 108 -2.30 13.61 16.79
C LYS A 108 -2.97 14.89 16.28
N ASN A 109 -2.23 15.72 15.54
CA ASN A 109 -2.72 16.98 14.98
C ASN A 109 -3.57 16.79 13.70
N GLY A 110 -3.78 15.54 13.25
CA GLY A 110 -4.58 15.24 12.06
C GLY A 110 -3.92 15.61 10.72
N LEU A 111 -2.69 16.15 10.76
CA LEU A 111 -1.84 16.30 9.57
C LEU A 111 -1.33 14.92 9.14
N GLN A 112 -0.64 14.81 8.01
CA GLN A 112 -0.26 13.53 7.41
C GLN A 112 -1.43 12.81 6.70
N GLN A 113 -2.06 13.52 5.77
CA GLN A 113 -3.04 13.00 4.84
C GLN A 113 -2.39 12.12 3.75
N CYS A 114 -3.18 11.68 2.74
CA CYS A 114 -2.74 10.74 1.71
C CYS A 114 -1.36 11.07 1.09
N ALA A 115 -1.19 12.25 0.50
CA ALA A 115 0.08 12.70 -0.10
C ALA A 115 1.19 12.90 0.93
N ASP A 116 0.84 13.43 2.10
CA ASP A 116 1.79 13.75 3.16
C ASP A 116 2.53 12.51 3.68
N ALA A 117 1.82 11.38 3.80
CA ALA A 117 2.44 10.11 4.17
C ALA A 117 3.52 9.69 3.18
N LEU A 118 3.28 9.88 1.88
CA LEU A 118 4.23 9.56 0.81
C LEU A 118 5.43 10.52 0.82
N ILE A 119 5.16 11.80 1.01
CA ILE A 119 6.16 12.86 1.20
C ILE A 119 7.08 12.53 2.38
N ARG A 120 6.49 12.14 3.52
CA ARG A 120 7.22 11.75 4.73
C ARG A 120 8.18 10.60 4.45
N ILE A 121 7.66 9.50 3.90
CA ILE A 121 8.45 8.28 3.65
C ILE A 121 9.63 8.56 2.72
N ARG A 122 9.41 9.33 1.63
CA ARG A 122 10.49 9.74 0.72
C ARG A 122 11.52 10.62 1.42
N SER A 123 11.07 11.57 2.24
CA SER A 123 11.94 12.50 2.94
C SER A 123 12.75 11.82 4.05
N GLU A 124 12.16 10.88 4.80
CA GLU A 124 12.85 10.07 5.81
C GLU A 124 13.88 9.16 5.17
N TYR A 125 13.58 8.52 4.03
CA TYR A 125 14.59 7.78 3.26
C TYR A 125 15.77 8.68 2.87
N LEU A 126 15.51 9.86 2.28
CA LEU A 126 16.59 10.79 1.92
C LEU A 126 17.39 11.26 3.14
N TRP A 127 16.72 11.44 4.27
CA TRP A 127 17.36 11.79 5.53
C TRP A 127 18.33 10.70 6.00
N GLU A 128 17.87 9.45 6.03
CA GLU A 128 18.66 8.29 6.47
C GLU A 128 19.84 7.99 5.53
N GLN A 129 19.72 8.34 4.25
CA GLN A 129 20.79 8.21 3.27
C GLN A 129 21.74 9.41 3.21
N ASN A 130 21.64 10.39 4.14
CA ASN A 130 22.44 11.63 4.14
C ASN A 130 22.28 12.47 2.85
N ARG A 131 21.10 12.42 2.25
CA ARG A 131 20.72 13.13 1.02
C ARG A 131 19.70 14.23 1.31
N GLN A 132 19.82 14.88 2.46
CA GLN A 132 18.85 15.88 2.91
C GLN A 132 18.73 17.07 1.95
N TYR A 133 19.79 17.37 1.19
CA TYR A 133 19.81 18.45 0.20
C TYR A 133 18.83 18.23 -0.98
N GLU A 134 18.37 17.00 -1.19
CA GLU A 134 17.38 16.65 -2.23
C GLU A 134 15.93 16.83 -1.75
N ILE A 135 15.72 17.08 -0.46
CA ILE A 135 14.37 17.20 0.10
C ILE A 135 13.80 18.58 -0.26
N GLY A 136 12.71 18.58 -1.02
CA GLY A 136 11.98 19.79 -1.38
C GLY A 136 10.71 19.49 -2.17
N PHE A 137 9.69 20.32 -1.98
CA PHE A 137 8.39 20.16 -2.63
C PHE A 137 7.80 21.52 -3.01
N ASN A 138 7.00 21.54 -4.06
CA ASN A 138 6.20 22.70 -4.40
C ASN A 138 4.98 22.79 -3.50
N PHE A 139 4.69 24.00 -3.03
CA PHE A 139 3.35 24.33 -2.56
C PHE A 139 2.35 24.21 -3.71
N THR A 140 1.07 24.13 -3.39
CA THR A 140 -0.02 24.08 -4.38
C THR A 140 -0.01 25.31 -5.30
N SER A 141 0.49 26.45 -4.79
CA SER A 141 0.72 27.68 -5.57
C SER A 141 1.95 27.63 -6.49
N GLY A 142 2.67 26.50 -6.56
CA GLY A 142 3.84 26.30 -7.41
C GLY A 142 5.18 26.79 -6.84
N HIS A 143 5.18 27.38 -5.65
CA HIS A 143 6.41 27.91 -5.04
C HIS A 143 7.20 26.77 -4.39
N TYR A 144 8.47 26.62 -4.80
CA TYR A 144 9.34 25.56 -4.30
C TYR A 144 9.86 25.87 -2.89
N CYS A 145 9.65 24.94 -1.96
CA CYS A 145 10.19 24.98 -0.61
C CYS A 145 11.17 23.82 -0.41
N SER A 146 12.45 24.12 -0.25
CA SER A 146 13.46 23.10 0.04
C SER A 146 13.81 23.03 1.52
N TRP A 147 14.16 21.83 1.98
CA TRP A 147 14.69 21.62 3.31
C TRP A 147 15.92 22.48 3.57
N SER A 148 16.87 22.55 2.62
CA SER A 148 18.12 23.32 2.79
C SER A 148 17.85 24.80 3.12
N LYS A 149 16.92 25.45 2.39
CA LYS A 149 16.55 26.85 2.67
C LYS A 149 15.82 26.98 4.00
N TYR A 150 14.91 26.05 4.31
CA TYR A 150 14.21 26.06 5.60
C TYR A 150 15.19 25.89 6.76
N ALA A 151 16.14 24.96 6.64
CA ALA A 151 17.16 24.69 7.64
C ALA A 151 18.13 25.88 7.81
N ASP A 152 18.42 26.64 6.75
CA ASP A 152 19.19 27.89 6.81
C ASP A 152 18.40 29.08 7.40
N GLY A 153 17.13 28.88 7.79
CA GLY A 153 16.33 29.87 8.52
C GLY A 153 15.28 30.62 7.70
N TYR A 154 15.09 30.26 6.43
CA TYR A 154 14.06 30.86 5.59
C TYR A 154 12.68 30.30 5.93
N ARG A 155 11.66 31.16 5.99
CA ARG A 155 10.26 30.79 6.23
C ARG A 155 9.36 31.41 5.16
N PRO A 156 8.29 30.72 4.74
CA PRO A 156 7.35 31.29 3.81
C PRO A 156 6.51 32.38 4.48
N LYS A 157 6.30 33.47 3.74
CA LYS A 157 5.28 34.48 3.99
C LYS A 157 4.24 34.34 2.89
N VAL A 158 3.06 33.86 3.27
CA VAL A 158 1.95 33.57 2.35
C VAL A 158 0.97 34.74 2.34
N GLN A 159 0.66 35.25 1.15
CA GLN A 159 -0.34 36.29 0.90
C GLN A 159 -1.21 35.89 -0.29
N GLY A 160 -2.37 35.29 -0.02
CA GLY A 160 -3.17 34.62 -1.04
C GLY A 160 -2.36 33.53 -1.74
N ASN A 161 -2.31 33.57 -3.08
CA ASN A 161 -1.54 32.60 -3.89
C ASN A 161 -0.05 32.98 -4.07
N LYS A 162 0.41 34.10 -3.51
CA LYS A 162 1.81 34.52 -3.60
C LYS A 162 2.58 34.09 -2.35
N VAL A 163 3.76 33.52 -2.55
CA VAL A 163 4.62 33.07 -1.45
C VAL A 163 6.02 33.64 -1.65
N SER A 164 6.52 34.31 -0.62
CA SER A 164 7.91 34.78 -0.56
C SER A 164 8.63 34.14 0.61
N PHE A 165 9.94 33.95 0.51
CA PHE A 165 10.73 33.32 1.57
C PHE A 165 11.66 34.34 2.21
N HIS A 166 11.52 34.52 3.53
CA HIS A 166 12.29 35.50 4.30
C HIS A 166 13.09 34.78 5.37
N LYS A 167 14.32 35.23 5.64
CA LYS A 167 15.14 34.67 6.71
C LYS A 167 14.68 35.23 8.05
N THR A 168 13.92 34.43 8.80
CA THR A 168 13.30 34.85 10.07
C THR A 168 13.68 33.93 11.25
N ALA A 169 14.46 32.89 11.00
CA ALA A 169 14.96 31.98 12.02
C ALA A 169 16.48 31.78 11.90
N SER A 170 17.11 31.33 12.98
CA SER A 170 18.49 30.87 12.96
C SER A 170 18.62 29.52 12.25
N LYS A 171 19.82 29.24 11.74
CA LYS A 171 20.14 27.96 11.09
C LYS A 171 19.93 26.80 12.05
N ASN A 172 19.24 25.75 11.60
CA ASN A 172 18.92 24.58 12.41
C ASN A 172 18.72 23.33 11.52
N ASN A 173 19.72 22.44 11.54
CA ASN A 173 19.72 21.18 10.78
C ASN A 173 19.24 19.97 11.60
N SER A 174 18.60 20.19 12.76
CA SER A 174 18.17 19.08 13.63
C SER A 174 17.01 18.29 13.03
N LYS A 175 16.93 17.00 13.40
CA LYS A 175 15.81 16.12 13.05
C LYS A 175 14.47 16.66 13.56
N ALA A 176 14.46 17.32 14.72
CA ALA A 176 13.27 17.99 15.24
C ALA A 176 12.79 19.12 14.32
N ASN A 177 13.71 19.92 13.78
CA ASN A 177 13.37 20.97 12.82
C ASN A 177 12.94 20.41 11.46
N PHE A 178 13.46 19.24 11.06
CA PHE A 178 13.00 18.51 9.88
C PHE A 178 11.53 18.11 9.94
N TYR A 179 11.05 17.61 11.08
CA TYR A 179 9.61 17.34 11.22
C TYR A 179 8.75 18.62 11.27
N LYS A 180 9.29 19.75 11.74
CA LYS A 180 8.61 21.06 11.61
C LYS A 180 8.51 21.50 10.15
N TYR A 181 9.56 21.25 9.36
CA TYR A 181 9.54 21.45 7.91
C TYR A 181 8.47 20.56 7.24
N LEU A 182 8.41 19.28 7.57
CA LEU A 182 7.38 18.40 7.01
C LEU A 182 5.96 18.86 7.34
N ASN A 183 5.71 19.30 8.58
CA ASN A 183 4.42 19.89 8.94
C ASN A 183 4.09 21.13 8.11
N LEU A 184 5.08 21.99 7.81
CA LEU A 184 4.89 23.11 6.89
C LEU A 184 4.51 22.63 5.49
N ILE A 185 5.17 21.59 4.97
CA ILE A 185 4.85 21.00 3.67
C ILE A 185 3.40 20.47 3.66
N TYR A 186 2.97 19.75 4.70
CA TYR A 186 1.59 19.22 4.80
C TYR A 186 0.52 20.31 4.78
N MET A 187 0.86 21.54 5.18
CA MET A 187 -0.09 22.67 5.15
C MET A 187 -0.28 23.26 3.75
N TYR A 188 0.74 23.18 2.88
CA TYR A 188 0.75 23.92 1.61
C TYR A 188 0.90 23.04 0.37
N SER A 189 1.31 21.78 0.53
CA SER A 189 1.45 20.77 -0.51
C SER A 189 0.42 19.65 -0.29
N GLY A 190 0.14 18.88 -1.33
CA GLY A 190 -0.78 17.76 -1.27
C GLY A 190 -0.84 17.03 -2.60
N THR A 191 -1.89 16.24 -2.82
CA THR A 191 -2.02 15.43 -4.04
C THR A 191 -1.97 16.27 -5.32
N LEU A 192 -2.61 17.45 -5.32
CA LEU A 192 -2.57 18.36 -6.47
C LEU A 192 -1.17 18.92 -6.73
N SER A 193 -0.42 19.30 -5.69
CA SER A 193 0.95 19.81 -5.87
C SER A 193 1.88 18.72 -6.42
N LEU A 194 1.81 17.49 -5.88
CA LEU A 194 2.55 16.35 -6.40
C LEU A 194 2.17 16.01 -7.85
N TYR A 195 0.87 16.07 -8.17
CA TYR A 195 0.41 15.87 -9.54
C TYR A 195 1.02 16.90 -10.49
N ASN A 196 1.10 18.17 -10.10
CA ASN A 196 1.62 19.21 -10.99
C ASN A 196 3.16 19.18 -11.10
N GLU A 197 3.87 18.87 -10.01
CA GLU A 197 5.33 19.02 -9.98
C GLU A 197 6.12 17.79 -10.42
N LEU A 198 5.55 16.59 -10.29
CA LEU A 198 6.27 15.33 -10.52
C LEU A 198 6.22 14.90 -11.99
N PRO A 199 7.34 14.35 -12.53
CA PRO A 199 7.36 13.74 -13.85
C PRO A 199 6.26 12.69 -14.03
N LYS A 200 5.59 12.75 -15.18
CA LYS A 200 4.56 11.78 -15.58
C LYS A 200 5.20 10.51 -16.11
N ILE A 201 4.62 9.37 -15.76
CA ILE A 201 4.92 8.10 -16.41
C ILE A 201 3.76 7.82 -17.37
N THR A 202 4.03 7.85 -18.67
CA THR A 202 3.02 7.71 -19.74
C THR A 202 2.77 6.25 -20.12
N ASP A 203 3.64 5.33 -19.69
CA ASP A 203 3.51 3.91 -19.96
C ASP A 203 3.67 3.08 -18.67
N ALA A 204 2.57 2.41 -18.29
CA ALA A 204 2.47 1.53 -17.14
C ALA A 204 3.52 0.39 -17.14
N THR A 205 4.05 -0.03 -18.29
CA THR A 205 5.10 -1.07 -18.33
C THR A 205 6.41 -0.59 -17.66
N ASN A 206 6.64 0.72 -17.63
CA ASN A 206 7.79 1.38 -17.00
C ASN A 206 7.61 1.64 -15.50
N LEU A 207 6.47 1.24 -14.93
CA LEU A 207 6.22 1.35 -13.50
C LEU A 207 7.20 0.49 -12.71
N LYS A 208 7.54 1.02 -11.54
CA LYS A 208 8.55 0.49 -10.64
C LYS A 208 8.21 0.88 -9.20
N ILE A 209 8.89 0.28 -8.23
CA ILE A 209 8.67 0.62 -6.82
C ILE A 209 8.96 2.13 -6.57
N GLY A 210 8.12 2.77 -5.77
CA GLY A 210 8.18 4.21 -5.45
C GLY A 210 7.38 5.09 -6.42
N ASP A 211 6.88 4.55 -7.53
CA ASP A 211 5.93 5.25 -8.40
C ASP A 211 4.55 5.32 -7.75
N MET A 212 3.78 6.31 -8.16
CA MET A 212 2.50 6.63 -7.53
C MET A 212 1.38 6.66 -8.55
N LEU A 213 0.28 5.97 -8.23
CA LEU A 213 -1.00 6.13 -8.89
C LEU A 213 -1.71 7.33 -8.27
N ILE A 214 -2.08 8.31 -9.10
CA ILE A 214 -2.47 9.63 -8.62
C ILE A 214 -3.67 10.19 -9.40
N LYS A 215 -4.56 10.85 -8.68
CA LYS A 215 -5.56 11.77 -9.23
C LYS A 215 -5.42 13.11 -8.52
N GLY A 216 -4.95 14.13 -9.25
CA GLY A 216 -4.91 15.50 -8.76
C GLY A 216 -6.30 16.09 -8.54
N GLY A 217 -6.36 17.20 -7.81
CA GLY A 217 -7.59 17.96 -7.54
C GLY A 217 -8.01 17.92 -6.07
N SER A 218 -9.20 18.45 -5.79
CA SER A 218 -9.85 18.43 -4.48
C SER A 218 -11.33 18.05 -4.66
N PRO A 219 -11.72 16.79 -4.39
CA PRO A 219 -10.89 15.74 -3.80
C PRO A 219 -9.92 15.08 -4.81
N GLY A 220 -8.68 14.89 -4.39
CA GLY A 220 -7.67 14.08 -5.07
C GLY A 220 -7.33 12.83 -4.25
N HIS A 221 -6.63 11.87 -4.84
CA HIS A 221 -6.10 10.70 -4.11
C HIS A 221 -4.76 10.23 -4.69
N ILE A 222 -3.94 9.60 -3.85
CA ILE A 222 -2.64 9.09 -4.24
C ILE A 222 -2.26 7.86 -3.42
N VAL A 223 -1.72 6.87 -4.11
CA VAL A 223 -1.18 5.63 -3.52
C VAL A 223 0.18 5.33 -4.13
N MET A 224 1.06 4.64 -3.39
CA MET A 224 2.43 4.35 -3.84
C MET A 224 2.67 2.86 -4.01
N ILE A 225 3.41 2.51 -5.06
CA ILE A 225 3.92 1.17 -5.31
C ILE A 225 5.06 0.85 -4.32
N CYS A 226 4.96 -0.27 -3.62
CA CYS A 226 5.89 -0.67 -2.56
C CYS A 226 6.54 -2.04 -2.75
N ASP A 227 5.98 -2.87 -3.62
CA ASP A 227 6.62 -4.09 -4.12
C ASP A 227 6.19 -4.30 -5.56
N GLU A 228 7.00 -5.05 -6.31
CA GLU A 228 6.68 -5.49 -7.65
C GLU A 228 7.24 -6.89 -7.92
N VAL A 229 6.53 -7.64 -8.75
CA VAL A 229 6.94 -8.93 -9.27
C VAL A 229 6.68 -8.97 -10.77
N ILE A 230 7.45 -9.78 -11.49
CA ILE A 230 7.36 -9.94 -12.94
C ILE A 230 7.33 -11.43 -13.30
N ASN A 231 6.56 -11.81 -14.32
CA ASN A 231 6.54 -13.17 -14.84
C ASN A 231 7.45 -13.33 -16.09
N ASN A 232 7.46 -14.52 -16.68
CA ASN A 232 8.26 -14.82 -17.88
C ASN A 232 7.77 -14.11 -19.15
N LYS A 233 6.55 -13.59 -19.18
CA LYS A 233 5.99 -12.77 -20.28
C LYS A 233 6.28 -11.29 -20.13
N GLY A 234 6.92 -10.88 -19.04
CA GLY A 234 7.18 -9.47 -18.72
C GLY A 234 6.01 -8.74 -18.06
N GLU A 235 4.91 -9.45 -17.73
CA GLU A 235 3.76 -8.86 -17.03
C GLU A 235 4.12 -8.62 -15.58
N LYS A 236 3.80 -7.42 -15.08
CA LYS A 236 4.10 -6.99 -13.71
C LYS A 236 2.85 -6.97 -12.83
N LEU A 237 3.08 -7.26 -11.56
CA LEU A 237 2.12 -7.07 -10.48
C LEU A 237 2.73 -6.19 -9.40
N PHE A 238 1.89 -5.39 -8.75
CA PHE A 238 2.33 -4.38 -7.79
C PHE A 238 1.62 -4.50 -6.44
N LEU A 239 2.32 -4.16 -5.36
CA LEU A 239 1.70 -3.87 -4.07
C LEU A 239 1.62 -2.37 -3.87
N LEU A 240 0.54 -1.94 -3.24
CA LEU A 240 0.24 -0.54 -3.01
C LEU A 240 0.11 -0.28 -1.50
N PHE A 241 0.47 0.93 -1.06
CA PHE A 241 0.05 1.45 0.23
C PHE A 241 -0.46 2.88 0.10
N GLN A 242 -1.24 3.30 1.09
CA GLN A 242 -1.84 4.62 1.13
C GLN A 242 -1.95 5.18 2.54
N GLY A 243 -2.00 6.51 2.63
CA GLY A 243 -2.67 7.22 3.72
C GLY A 243 -4.14 7.51 3.36
N ASN A 244 -4.80 8.37 4.11
CA ASN A 244 -6.17 8.82 3.83
C ASN A 244 -6.38 10.27 4.27
N THR A 245 -7.55 10.82 3.97
CA THR A 245 -8.00 12.12 4.47
C THR A 245 -9.35 11.95 5.17
N PRO A 246 -9.49 12.26 6.47
CA PRO A 246 -8.47 12.70 7.44
C PRO A 246 -7.32 11.71 7.67
N ALA A 247 -6.27 12.15 8.38
CA ALA A 247 -5.11 11.32 8.66
C ALA A 247 -5.48 10.05 9.45
N GLN A 248 -4.93 8.92 9.00
CA GLN A 248 -5.08 7.61 9.61
C GLN A 248 -3.80 6.81 9.43
N SER A 249 -3.75 5.57 9.95
CA SER A 249 -2.61 4.68 9.74
C SER A 249 -2.30 4.48 8.25
N VAL A 250 -1.03 4.62 7.88
CA VAL A 250 -0.55 4.25 6.55
C VAL A 250 -0.59 2.73 6.45
N HIS A 251 -1.18 2.19 5.39
CA HIS A 251 -1.47 0.75 5.32
C HIS A 251 -1.30 0.19 3.91
N LEU A 252 -0.90 -1.09 3.85
CA LEU A 252 -0.91 -1.90 2.64
C LEU A 252 -2.35 -2.18 2.23
N VAL A 253 -2.73 -1.79 1.02
CA VAL A 253 -4.09 -1.96 0.51
C VAL A 253 -4.29 -3.36 -0.05
N LYS A 254 -5.51 -3.85 0.07
CA LYS A 254 -5.93 -5.17 -0.40
C LYS A 254 -6.64 -5.04 -1.74
N ASN A 255 -6.19 -5.80 -2.75
CA ASN A 255 -6.96 -5.95 -3.98
C ASN A 255 -8.26 -6.74 -3.69
N LEU A 256 -9.40 -6.06 -3.76
CA LEU A 256 -10.73 -6.64 -3.54
C LEU A 256 -11.34 -7.21 -4.82
N GLU A 257 -10.86 -6.75 -5.98
CA GLU A 257 -11.41 -7.10 -7.30
C GLU A 257 -10.90 -8.46 -7.80
N ASN A 258 -9.70 -8.86 -7.39
CA ASN A 258 -9.09 -10.12 -7.84
C ASN A 258 -8.53 -10.95 -6.69
N SER A 259 -9.36 -11.85 -6.17
CA SER A 259 -9.00 -12.75 -5.07
C SER A 259 -7.86 -13.73 -5.42
N ASN A 260 -7.63 -14.01 -6.71
CA ASN A 260 -6.58 -14.93 -7.14
C ASN A 260 -5.18 -14.37 -6.97
N ILE A 261 -5.02 -13.06 -7.10
CA ILE A 261 -3.72 -12.37 -6.95
C ILE A 261 -3.68 -11.47 -5.73
N SER A 262 -4.79 -11.28 -5.01
CA SER A 262 -4.85 -10.40 -3.84
C SER A 262 -3.73 -10.71 -2.83
N PRO A 263 -2.95 -9.72 -2.39
CA PRO A 263 -3.22 -8.27 -2.48
C PRO A 263 -2.59 -7.55 -3.69
N TRP A 264 -2.04 -8.28 -4.65
CA TRP A 264 -1.37 -7.72 -5.82
C TRP A 264 -2.34 -7.07 -6.81
N TYR A 265 -1.87 -6.04 -7.53
CA TYR A 265 -2.61 -5.29 -8.54
C TYR A 265 -1.95 -5.37 -9.91
N TYR A 266 -2.78 -5.48 -10.95
CA TYR A 266 -2.39 -5.03 -12.29
C TYR A 266 -2.59 -3.51 -12.37
N LEU A 267 -1.64 -2.83 -13.00
CA LEU A 267 -1.71 -1.39 -13.26
C LEU A 267 -1.49 -1.19 -14.76
N GLU A 268 -2.45 -0.53 -15.39
CA GLU A 268 -2.46 -0.26 -16.83
C GLU A 268 -2.67 1.24 -17.07
N ASN A 269 -2.38 1.73 -18.27
CA ASN A 269 -2.63 3.12 -18.63
C ASN A 269 -4.13 3.37 -18.78
N ASP A 270 -4.61 4.51 -18.28
CA ASP A 270 -5.99 4.98 -18.47
C ASP A 270 -7.11 4.04 -17.98
N ALA A 271 -6.75 3.01 -17.20
CA ALA A 271 -7.68 2.02 -16.68
C ALA A 271 -8.44 2.53 -15.43
N ILE A 272 -9.59 1.92 -15.20
CA ILE A 272 -10.32 2.07 -13.93
C ILE A 272 -9.66 1.15 -12.90
N ILE A 273 -9.14 1.70 -11.81
CA ILE A 273 -8.42 0.95 -10.77
C ILE A 273 -9.08 1.19 -9.41
N PRO A 274 -9.88 0.25 -8.91
CA PRO A 274 -10.38 0.26 -7.54
C PRO A 274 -9.26 -0.05 -6.54
N VAL A 275 -9.06 0.82 -5.56
CA VAL A 275 -8.06 0.68 -4.48
C VAL A 275 -8.74 0.92 -3.13
N SER A 276 -9.03 -0.18 -2.42
CA SER A 276 -9.75 -0.17 -1.14
C SER A 276 -11.10 0.56 -1.25
N ASN A 277 -11.21 1.77 -0.69
CA ASN A 277 -12.41 2.60 -0.66
C ASN A 277 -12.43 3.72 -1.72
N TYR A 278 -11.45 3.74 -2.64
CA TYR A 278 -11.35 4.75 -3.69
C TYR A 278 -11.19 4.11 -5.06
N THR A 279 -11.87 4.64 -6.08
CA THR A 279 -11.70 4.19 -7.47
C THR A 279 -11.07 5.28 -8.31
N PHE A 280 -9.89 4.98 -8.89
CA PHE A 280 -9.28 5.82 -9.92
C PHE A 280 -10.02 5.57 -11.23
N GLY A 281 -10.81 6.52 -11.72
CA GLY A 281 -11.58 6.37 -12.97
C GLY A 281 -10.74 6.38 -14.25
N SER A 282 -9.51 6.90 -14.17
CA SER A 282 -8.49 6.81 -15.22
C SER A 282 -7.15 6.90 -14.52
N SER A 283 -6.36 5.83 -14.61
CA SER A 283 -5.07 5.73 -13.95
C SER A 283 -4.05 6.71 -14.56
N LYS A 284 -3.41 7.49 -13.70
CA LYS A 284 -2.28 8.36 -14.04
C LYS A 284 -1.16 8.11 -13.05
N PHE A 285 0.07 8.17 -13.55
CA PHE A 285 1.24 7.78 -12.77
C PHE A 285 2.29 8.90 -12.71
N VAL A 286 2.93 9.03 -11.55
CA VAL A 286 4.02 9.98 -11.30
C VAL A 286 5.16 9.35 -10.53
N ARG A 287 6.36 9.93 -10.63
CA ARG A 287 7.57 9.49 -9.94
C ARG A 287 8.23 10.64 -9.21
N PHE A 288 8.79 10.39 -8.02
CA PHE A 288 9.66 11.38 -7.37
C PHE A 288 10.87 11.72 -8.25
N LYS A 289 11.33 12.97 -8.18
CA LYS A 289 12.58 13.42 -8.81
C LYS A 289 13.79 12.81 -8.10
#